data_AF-A0A9D6T6E4-F1
#
_entry.id   AF-A0A9D6T6E4-F1
#
_cell.length_a   1.000
_cell.length_b   1.000
_cell.length_c   1.000
_cell.angle_alpha   90.00
_cell.angle_beta   90.00
_cell.angle_gamma   90.00
#
_symmetry.space_group_name_H-M   'P 1'
#
loop_
_entity.id
_entity.type
_entity.pdbx_description
1 polymer ?
#
loop_
_entity_poly.entity_id
_entity_poly.type
_entity_poly.pdbx_seq_one_letter_code
_entity_poly.pdbx_strand_id
1 'polypeptide(L)' 'MPVPTILAIWKPKGPTSHDVVDAVRRITGERRVGHAGTL' A
#
# COMPACT_ATOMS: atom_id res chain seq x y z
N MET A 1 -16.34 -10.84 7.82
CA MET A 1 -16.18 -9.37 7.86
C MET A 1 -15.74 -8.91 6.49
N PRO A 2 -16.28 -7.82 5.92
CA PRO A 2 -15.80 -7.30 4.63
C PRO A 2 -14.33 -6.90 4.77
N VAL A 3 -13.50 -7.30 3.81
CA VAL A 3 -12.08 -6.94 3.78
C VAL A 3 -12.00 -5.47 3.33
N PRO A 4 -11.34 -4.58 4.08
CA PRO A 4 -11.18 -3.20 3.63
C PRO A 4 -10.37 -3.17 2.34
N THR A 5 -10.98 -2.65 1.27
CA THR A 5 -10.32 -2.42 -0.02
C THR A 5 -9.49 -1.12 -0.01
N ILE A 6 -9.76 -0.28 0.99
CA ILE A 6 -9.18 0.98 1.45
C ILE A 6 -8.03 0.91 2.47
N LEU A 7 -6.75 1.12 2.14
CA LEU A 7 -5.70 1.35 3.16
C LEU A 7 -5.22 2.80 3.15
N ALA A 8 -5.54 3.56 4.20
CA ALA A 8 -4.98 4.90 4.41
C ALA A 8 -3.60 4.78 5.06
N ILE A 9 -2.54 5.08 4.30
CA ILE A 9 -1.16 4.96 4.76
C ILE A 9 -0.52 6.35 4.87
N TRP A 10 -0.09 6.72 6.07
CA TRP A 10 0.78 7.86 6.29
C TRP A 10 2.25 7.44 6.08
N LYS A 11 2.76 7.58 4.84
CA LYS A 11 4.16 7.19 4.56
C LYS A 11 5.15 8.25 5.06
N PRO A 12 6.24 7.85 5.74
CA PRO A 12 7.29 8.78 6.13
C PRO A 12 8.10 9.25 4.90
N LYS A 13 8.91 10.29 5.08
CA LYS A 13 9.92 10.69 4.08
C LYS A 13 10.95 9.57 3.91
N GLY A 14 11.36 9.27 2.68
CA GLY A 14 12.32 8.22 2.37
C GLY A 14 11.79 7.22 1.34
N PRO A 15 10.84 6.34 1.71
CA PRO A 15 10.27 5.36 0.78
C PRO A 15 9.47 6.03 -0.34
N THR A 16 9.61 5.48 -1.55
CA THR A 16 8.74 5.82 -2.69
C THR A 16 7.34 5.24 -2.46
N SER A 17 6.35 5.72 -3.23
CA SER A 17 5.01 5.10 -3.20
C SER A 17 5.03 3.62 -3.60
N HIS A 18 5.96 3.21 -4.47
CA HIS A 18 6.10 1.81 -4.89
C HIS A 18 6.68 0.93 -3.78
N ASP A 19 7.61 1.44 -2.98
CA ASP A 19 8.15 0.70 -1.82
C ASP A 19 7.04 0.38 -0.81
N VAL A 20 6.12 1.33 -0.60
CA VAL A 20 4.95 1.13 0.27
C VAL A 20 4.01 0.07 -0.31
N VAL A 21 3.72 0.13 -1.62
CA VAL A 21 2.88 -0.88 -2.30
C VAL A 21 3.49 -2.28 -2.17
N ASP A 22 4.79 -2.42 -2.35
CA ASP A 22 5.48 -3.71 -2.22
C ASP A 22 5.46 -4.24 -0.78
N ALA A 23 5.64 -3.36 0.21
CA ALA A 23 5.49 -3.73 1.62
C ALA A 23 4.08 -4.26 1.91
N VAL A 24 3.04 -3.56 1.42
CA VAL A 24 1.64 -4.01 1.58
C VAL A 24 1.45 -5.39 0.96
N ARG A 25 1.88 -5.62 -0.29
CA ARG A 25 1.78 -6.93 -0.95
C ARG A 25 2.45 -8.05 -0.15
N ARG A 26 3.64 -7.80 0.40
CA ARG A 26 4.36 -8.80 1.21
C ARG A 26 3.65 -9.12 2.52
N ILE A 27 3.10 -8.10 3.20
CA ILE A 27 2.43 -8.27 4.49
C ILE A 27 1.07 -8.94 4.33
N THR A 28 0.29 -8.55 3.32
CA THR A 28 -1.08 -9.05 3.13
C THR A 28 -1.17 -10.28 2.24
N GLY A 29 -0.16 -10.54 1.41
CA GLY A 29 -0.21 -11.58 0.37
C GLY A 29 -1.09 -11.20 -0.82
N GLU A 30 -1.53 -9.93 -0.92
CA GLU A 30 -2.43 -9.49 -1.98
C GLU A 30 -1.75 -9.45 -3.34
N ARG A 31 -2.39 -10.07 -4.34
CA ARG A 31 -1.86 -10.16 -5.71
C ARG A 31 -1.91 -8.84 -6.46
N ARG A 32 -2.88 -7.97 -6.13
CA ARG A 32 -3.10 -6.70 -6.82
C ARG A 32 -3.30 -5.58 -5.80
N VAL A 33 -2.33 -4.67 -5.78
CA VAL A 33 -2.32 -3.46 -4.95
C VAL A 33 -1.83 -2.31 -5.83
N GLY A 34 -2.46 -1.14 -5.69
CA GLY A 34 -2.10 0.11 -6.38
C GLY A 34 -2.23 1.30 -5.41
N HIS A 35 -1.85 2.49 -5.88
CA HIS A 35 -1.96 3.72 -5.11
C HIS A 35 -2.78 4.77 -5.88
N ALA A 36 -3.39 5.72 -5.17
CA ALA A 36 -4.28 6.73 -5.74
C ALA A 36 -3.56 8.03 -6.18
N GLY A 37 -2.28 7.94 -6.54
CA GLY A 37 -1.41 9.09 -6.85
C GLY A 37 -0.11 9.10 -6.04
N THR A 38 0.96 9.62 -6.63
CA THR A 38 2.28 9.67 -5.99
C THR A 38 2.38 10.91 -5.11
N LEU A 39 2.90 10.74 -3.89
CA LEU A 39 3.29 11.82 -2.97
C LEU A 39 4.79 12.06 -3.03
#